data_AF-A0A812SZX3-F1
#
_entry.id   AF-A0A812SZX3-F1
#
_cell.length_a   1.000
_cell.length_b   1.000
_cell.length_c   1.000
_cell.angle_alpha   90.00
_cell.angle_beta   90.00
_cell.angle_gamma   90.00
#
_symmetry.space_group_name_H-M   'P 1'
#
loop_
_entity.id
_entity.type
_entity.pdbx_description
1 polymer ?
#
loop_
_entity_poly.entity_id
_entity_poly.type
_entity_poly.pdbx_seq_one_letter_code
_entity_poly.pdbx_strand_id
1 'polypeptide(L)'
;MVKMIFPRWHLYPIRSGEFAVEDDRDRCGRVVQAALSKYISELREKKDEVPFRLYLSLFEEMVGLPIKRRNVEDFLKEFHFSPPLQQHKGFGPMACAALSGDHDLVLALAHANASLHTHAPGMRETLNQPHFTPLHLVLWFKSQDLRVLETLLELRADPNSSTIHAWPALMGCRTVESLELMVRYGGDVNTPGKTLFRNRPIHNMTSFGPPCEVVAKLVELRANLHGSTEGLSSMSPFCALATQGDCSPNDLRIAQLFIDSKADINQRLQPEGMSRAMEMVGRAYCRFSRGDPGILARFFKDCSTTGLGWCAILNNDGLLTFLLHARADPEIRNNRGLRPIDFAASERIRSILQDPTPHFLVLEHEAEIFSQSF
;
A
#
# COMPACT_ATOMS: atom_id res chain seq x y z
N MET A 1 -7.80 6.98 -19.06
CA MET A 1 -7.90 7.23 -17.61
C MET A 1 -6.56 6.84 -16.99
N VAL A 2 -5.86 7.76 -16.33
CA VAL A 2 -4.59 7.45 -15.66
C VAL A 2 -4.94 6.70 -14.38
N LYS A 3 -4.78 5.38 -14.37
CA LYS A 3 -4.76 4.60 -13.12
C LYS A 3 -3.63 5.17 -12.26
N MET A 4 -3.84 5.33 -10.95
CA MET A 4 -2.72 5.59 -10.03
C MET A 4 -1.88 4.31 -9.93
N ILE A 5 -1.10 4.02 -10.97
CA ILE A 5 -0.17 2.91 -10.99
C ILE A 5 1.02 3.34 -10.13
N PHE A 6 0.99 2.92 -8.88
CA PHE A 6 2.15 3.04 -8.02
C PHE A 6 3.22 2.09 -8.54
N PRO A 7 4.45 2.57 -8.83
CA PRO A 7 5.50 1.71 -9.33
C PRO A 7 5.89 0.68 -8.25
N ARG A 8 5.44 -0.57 -8.41
CA ARG A 8 5.64 -1.70 -7.50
C ARG A 8 6.90 -2.51 -7.85
N TRP A 9 7.92 -1.89 -8.44
CA TRP A 9 9.12 -2.60 -8.91
C TRP A 9 9.83 -3.37 -7.78
N HIS A 10 9.72 -2.88 -6.54
CA HIS A 10 10.31 -3.54 -5.36
C HIS A 10 9.61 -4.85 -5.00
N LEU A 11 8.35 -5.05 -5.42
CA LEU A 11 7.64 -6.32 -5.23
C LEU A 11 8.01 -7.37 -6.28
N TYR A 12 8.69 -6.97 -7.36
CA TYR A 12 9.07 -7.85 -8.45
C TYR A 12 10.56 -7.69 -8.78
N PRO A 13 11.46 -8.17 -7.90
CA PRO A 13 12.88 -8.25 -8.22
C PRO A 13 13.11 -8.94 -9.56
N ILE A 14 14.10 -8.50 -10.35
CA ILE A 14 14.36 -9.03 -11.71
C ILE A 14 14.52 -10.55 -11.72
N ARG A 15 15.06 -11.14 -10.64
CA ARG A 15 15.24 -12.59 -10.55
C ARG A 15 14.01 -13.37 -10.11
N SER A 16 12.93 -12.71 -9.72
CA SER A 16 11.69 -13.34 -9.25
C SER A 16 10.63 -13.52 -10.35
N GLY A 17 10.84 -12.94 -11.54
CA GLY A 17 9.90 -13.05 -12.66
C GLY A 17 9.92 -14.42 -13.34
N GLU A 18 8.83 -14.72 -14.06
CA GLU A 18 8.77 -15.84 -15.00
C GLU A 18 9.44 -15.42 -16.31
N PHE A 19 10.48 -16.16 -16.72
CA PHE A 19 11.17 -15.92 -17.98
C PHE A 19 10.80 -17.02 -18.97
N ALA A 20 10.43 -16.63 -20.19
CA ALA A 20 10.21 -17.61 -21.26
C ALA A 20 11.52 -18.35 -21.62
N VAL A 21 12.66 -17.71 -21.40
CA VAL A 21 14.01 -18.26 -21.59
C VAL A 21 14.83 -17.96 -20.34
N GLU A 22 15.23 -18.98 -19.59
CA GLU A 22 15.93 -18.78 -18.32
C GLU A 22 17.28 -18.04 -18.46
N ASP A 23 17.99 -18.19 -19.59
CA ASP A 23 19.23 -17.45 -19.87
C ASP A 23 19.02 -15.92 -19.91
N ASP A 24 17.80 -15.45 -20.22
CA ASP A 24 17.47 -14.02 -20.20
C ASP A 24 17.46 -13.46 -18.77
N ARG A 25 17.22 -14.29 -17.75
CA ARG A 25 17.25 -13.88 -16.34
C ARG A 25 18.61 -13.28 -15.97
N ASP A 26 19.67 -13.99 -16.33
CA ASP A 26 21.05 -13.54 -16.07
C ASP A 26 21.42 -12.33 -16.93
N ARG A 27 20.94 -12.29 -18.17
CA ARG A 27 21.18 -11.15 -19.08
C ARG A 27 20.52 -9.88 -18.56
N CYS A 28 19.26 -9.96 -18.15
CA CYS A 28 18.52 -8.87 -17.50
C CYS A 28 19.20 -8.46 -16.18
N GLY A 29 19.65 -9.43 -15.38
CA GLY A 29 20.41 -9.18 -14.16
C GLY A 29 21.66 -8.33 -14.40
N ARG A 30 22.46 -8.66 -15.42
CA ARG A 30 23.66 -7.88 -15.80
C ARG A 30 23.32 -6.46 -16.26
N VAL A 31 22.26 -6.31 -17.06
CA VAL A 31 21.81 -4.99 -17.54
C VAL A 31 21.39 -4.11 -16.38
N VAL A 32 20.59 -4.65 -15.44
CA VAL A 32 20.15 -3.88 -14.28
C VAL A 32 21.31 -3.58 -13.35
N GLN A 33 22.23 -4.52 -13.13
CA GLN A 33 23.42 -4.27 -12.33
C GLN A 33 24.25 -3.12 -12.91
N ALA A 34 24.48 -3.09 -14.21
CA ALA A 34 25.19 -1.99 -14.88
C ALA A 34 24.45 -0.67 -14.75
N ALA A 35 23.13 -0.66 -14.99
CA ALA A 35 22.30 0.52 -14.90
C ALA A 35 22.24 1.08 -13.47
N LEU A 36 22.03 0.22 -12.47
CA LEU A 36 21.94 0.60 -11.07
C LEU A 36 23.29 1.09 -10.53
N SER A 37 24.40 0.44 -10.91
CA SER A 37 25.75 0.88 -10.54
C SER A 37 26.04 2.28 -11.08
N LYS A 38 25.70 2.52 -12.36
CA LYS A 38 25.83 3.84 -12.98
C LYS A 38 24.96 4.88 -12.26
N TYR A 39 23.70 4.53 -11.99
CA TYR A 39 22.76 5.43 -11.32
C TYR A 39 23.22 5.80 -9.91
N ILE A 40 23.70 4.84 -9.11
CA ILE A 40 24.27 5.09 -7.77
C ILE A 40 25.50 6.00 -7.87
N SER A 41 26.34 5.84 -8.90
CA SER A 41 27.49 6.75 -9.13
C SER A 41 27.04 8.17 -9.44
N GLU A 42 26.03 8.35 -10.29
CA GLU A 42 25.48 9.67 -10.60
C GLU A 42 24.84 10.33 -9.36
N LEU A 43 24.14 9.57 -8.52
CA LEU A 43 23.58 10.08 -7.27
C LEU A 43 24.68 10.53 -6.29
N ARG A 44 25.78 9.76 -6.23
CA ARG A 44 26.97 10.11 -5.44
C ARG A 44 27.61 11.41 -5.92
N GLU A 45 27.76 11.60 -7.22
CA GLU A 45 28.31 12.84 -7.80
C GLU A 45 27.41 14.06 -7.54
N LYS A 46 26.09 13.86 -7.63
CA LYS A 46 25.09 14.90 -7.32
C LYS A 46 24.94 15.18 -5.82
N LYS A 47 25.55 14.36 -4.95
CA LYS A 47 25.39 14.41 -3.49
C LYS A 47 23.94 14.28 -3.04
N ASP A 48 23.15 13.49 -3.75
CA ASP A 48 21.75 13.22 -3.41
C ASP A 48 21.68 11.99 -2.48
N GLU A 49 21.89 12.25 -1.19
CA GLU A 49 22.12 11.22 -0.16
C GLU A 49 20.95 10.24 0.04
N VAL A 50 19.70 10.70 -0.09
CA VAL A 50 18.52 9.87 0.22
C VAL A 50 18.34 8.73 -0.80
N PRO A 51 18.16 9.01 -2.10
CA PRO A 51 18.09 7.95 -3.09
C PRO A 51 19.42 7.18 -3.16
N PHE A 52 20.57 7.85 -3.00
CA PHE A 52 21.86 7.16 -2.97
C PHE A 52 21.86 6.04 -1.92
N ARG A 53 21.49 6.35 -0.68
CA ARG A 53 21.43 5.39 0.42
C ARG A 53 20.36 4.32 0.21
N LEU A 54 19.17 4.69 -0.30
CA LEU A 54 18.11 3.71 -0.59
C LEU A 54 18.58 2.67 -1.62
N TYR A 55 19.03 3.12 -2.78
CA TYR A 55 19.42 2.24 -3.88
C TYR A 55 20.68 1.45 -3.57
N LEU A 56 21.62 2.02 -2.82
CA LEU A 56 22.78 1.29 -2.32
C LEU A 56 22.38 0.21 -1.32
N SER A 57 21.39 0.47 -0.45
CA SER A 57 20.92 -0.53 0.53
C SER A 57 20.19 -1.69 -0.12
N LEU A 58 19.46 -1.44 -1.20
CA LEU A 58 18.69 -2.45 -1.94
C LEU A 58 19.51 -3.12 -3.05
N PHE A 59 20.76 -2.72 -3.26
CA PHE A 59 21.55 -3.10 -4.43
C PHE A 59 21.63 -4.62 -4.60
N GLU A 60 22.09 -5.33 -3.57
CA GLU A 60 22.31 -6.77 -3.63
C GLU A 60 21.01 -7.51 -3.96
N GLU A 61 19.89 -7.13 -3.36
CA GLU A 61 18.58 -7.74 -3.64
C GLU A 61 18.10 -7.45 -5.06
N MET A 62 18.17 -6.18 -5.50
CA MET A 62 17.69 -5.77 -6.83
C MET A 62 18.43 -6.49 -7.97
N VAL A 63 19.71 -6.83 -7.77
CA VAL A 63 20.52 -7.56 -8.75
C VAL A 63 20.62 -9.07 -8.47
N GLY A 64 20.05 -9.51 -7.34
CA GLY A 64 20.07 -10.90 -6.85
C GLY A 64 21.46 -11.42 -6.50
N LEU A 65 22.30 -10.58 -5.91
CA LEU A 65 23.57 -10.95 -5.29
C LEU A 65 23.35 -11.37 -3.83
N PRO A 66 24.27 -12.17 -3.25
CA PRO A 66 24.24 -12.46 -1.83
C PRO A 66 24.42 -11.19 -1.00
N ILE A 67 23.89 -11.20 0.23
CA ILE A 67 24.02 -10.10 1.19
C ILE A 67 25.50 -9.77 1.41
N LYS A 68 25.86 -8.51 1.15
CA LYS A 68 27.20 -8.00 1.43
C LYS A 68 27.34 -7.69 2.91
N ARG A 69 28.11 -8.52 3.62
CA ARG A 69 28.45 -8.33 5.04
C ARG A 69 29.46 -7.20 5.19
N ARG A 70 29.15 -6.24 6.07
CA ARG A 70 30.01 -5.07 6.31
C ARG A 70 30.29 -4.96 7.81
N ASN A 71 31.50 -4.55 8.18
CA ASN A 71 31.72 -4.04 9.53
C ASN A 71 31.17 -2.60 9.62
N VAL A 72 31.04 -2.09 10.85
CA VAL A 72 30.45 -0.75 11.08
C VAL A 72 31.27 0.35 10.41
N GLU A 73 32.60 0.31 10.44
CA GLU A 73 33.45 1.37 9.88
C GLU A 73 33.32 1.48 8.36
N ASP A 74 33.46 0.35 7.67
CA ASP A 74 33.32 0.27 6.21
C ASP A 74 31.92 0.68 5.78
N PHE A 75 30.89 0.26 6.53
CA PHE A 75 29.51 0.67 6.27
C PHE A 75 29.31 2.18 6.41
N LEU A 76 29.78 2.79 7.52
CA LEU A 76 29.62 4.24 7.72
C LEU A 76 30.34 5.03 6.62
N LYS A 77 31.52 4.58 6.20
CA LYS A 77 32.27 5.19 5.08
C LYS A 77 31.56 5.01 3.74
N GLU A 78 31.02 3.82 3.46
CA GLU A 78 30.34 3.51 2.19
C GLU A 78 29.06 4.34 2.02
N PHE A 79 28.30 4.50 3.11
CA PHE A 79 27.01 5.22 3.15
C PHE A 79 27.10 6.69 3.58
N HIS A 80 28.33 7.23 3.73
CA HIS A 80 28.58 8.63 4.08
C HIS A 80 27.95 9.08 5.41
N PHE A 81 27.98 8.19 6.40
CA PHE A 81 27.57 8.52 7.77
C PHE A 81 28.77 8.98 8.60
N SER A 82 28.55 10.02 9.40
CA SER A 82 29.45 10.45 10.45
C SER A 82 28.77 10.28 11.82
N PRO A 83 29.52 9.94 12.89
CA PRO A 83 29.01 9.99 14.26
C PRO A 83 28.56 11.41 14.64
N PRO A 84 27.54 11.58 15.52
CA PRO A 84 26.79 10.54 16.23
C PRO A 84 25.70 9.86 15.38
N LEU A 85 25.43 8.58 15.66
CA LEU A 85 24.47 7.76 14.88
C LEU A 85 23.00 7.90 15.33
N GLN A 86 22.74 8.72 16.35
CA GLN A 86 21.42 8.96 16.96
C GLN A 86 20.55 9.93 16.15
N GLN A 87 20.64 9.89 14.83
CA GLN A 87 19.87 10.80 13.99
C GLN A 87 18.36 10.49 14.07
N HIS A 88 17.53 11.53 14.19
CA HIS A 88 16.07 11.38 14.24
C HIS A 88 15.39 11.74 12.90
N LYS A 89 16.13 12.33 11.97
CA LYS A 89 15.64 12.73 10.64
C LYS A 89 16.63 12.27 9.57
N GLY A 90 16.10 12.04 8.37
CA GLY A 90 16.90 11.63 7.22
C GLY A 90 16.87 10.12 7.00
N PHE A 91 17.63 9.65 6.03
CA PHE A 91 17.78 8.23 5.76
C PHE A 91 18.95 7.69 6.59
N GLY A 92 18.63 7.18 7.78
CA GLY A 92 19.62 6.84 8.82
C GLY A 92 20.30 5.47 8.64
N PRO A 93 21.38 5.20 9.38
CA PRO A 93 22.21 4.00 9.25
C PRO A 93 21.41 2.72 9.55
N MET A 94 20.50 2.79 10.53
CA MET A 94 19.63 1.68 10.87
C MET A 94 18.71 1.28 9.72
N ALA A 95 18.14 2.25 9.00
CA ALA A 95 17.31 1.98 7.83
C ALA A 95 18.12 1.34 6.70
N CYS A 96 19.33 1.85 6.42
CA CYS A 96 20.20 1.30 5.40
C CYS A 96 20.61 -0.15 5.71
N ALA A 97 21.10 -0.40 6.93
CA ALA A 97 21.53 -1.75 7.32
C ALA A 97 20.38 -2.76 7.28
N ALA A 98 19.19 -2.35 7.73
CA ALA A 98 18.00 -3.18 7.69
C ALA A 98 17.57 -3.50 6.25
N LEU A 99 17.59 -2.52 5.34
CA LEU A 99 17.28 -2.76 3.92
C LEU A 99 18.34 -3.60 3.20
N SER A 100 19.60 -3.54 3.63
CA SER A 100 20.66 -4.43 3.12
C SER A 100 20.48 -5.90 3.55
N GLY A 101 19.56 -6.22 4.46
CA GLY A 101 19.38 -7.58 4.98
C GLY A 101 20.51 -8.01 5.95
N ASP A 102 21.41 -7.10 6.34
CA ASP A 102 22.56 -7.43 7.17
C ASP A 102 22.19 -7.38 8.66
N HIS A 103 21.59 -8.47 9.13
CA HIS A 103 21.20 -8.69 10.52
C HIS A 103 22.30 -8.33 11.54
N ASP A 104 23.53 -8.78 11.29
CA ASP A 104 24.63 -8.63 12.26
C ASP A 104 25.06 -7.16 12.35
N LEU A 105 25.00 -6.44 11.22
CA LEU A 105 25.22 -5.00 11.18
C LEU A 105 24.11 -4.22 11.90
N VAL A 106 22.84 -4.65 11.80
CA VAL A 106 21.73 -4.04 12.56
C VAL A 106 22.00 -4.11 14.06
N LEU A 107 22.41 -5.28 14.58
CA LEU A 107 22.81 -5.45 15.98
C LEU A 107 24.02 -4.57 16.35
N ALA A 108 25.06 -4.56 15.51
CA ALA A 108 26.25 -3.75 15.76
C ALA A 108 25.94 -2.24 15.80
N LEU A 109 25.07 -1.75 14.91
CA LEU A 109 24.63 -0.36 14.91
C LEU A 109 23.76 -0.04 16.13
N ALA A 110 22.91 -0.97 16.58
CA ALA A 110 22.15 -0.79 17.81
C ALA A 110 23.07 -0.67 19.04
N HIS A 111 24.11 -1.50 19.13
CA HIS A 111 25.15 -1.35 20.17
C HIS A 111 25.92 -0.03 20.07
N ALA A 112 26.08 0.51 18.86
CA ALA A 112 26.62 1.86 18.63
C ALA A 112 25.61 3.00 18.83
N ASN A 113 24.44 2.72 19.45
CA ASN A 113 23.35 3.65 19.70
C ASN A 113 22.77 4.31 18.45
N ALA A 114 22.75 3.63 17.30
CA ALA A 114 22.03 4.12 16.14
C ALA A 114 20.51 4.13 16.39
N SER A 115 19.82 5.18 15.91
CA SER A 115 18.38 5.36 16.16
C SER A 115 17.51 4.40 15.35
N LEU A 116 16.66 3.63 16.05
CA LEU A 116 15.60 2.78 15.47
C LEU A 116 14.38 3.57 14.98
N HIS A 117 14.30 4.86 15.32
CA HIS A 117 13.16 5.72 15.03
C HIS A 117 13.55 6.90 14.14
N THR A 118 14.58 6.72 13.31
CA THR A 118 14.93 7.72 12.30
C THR A 118 13.77 7.89 11.33
N HIS A 119 13.34 9.13 11.08
CA HIS A 119 12.29 9.43 10.12
C HIS A 119 12.87 9.76 8.75
N ALA A 120 12.69 8.84 7.80
CA ALA A 120 13.06 9.04 6.41
C ALA A 120 12.25 10.19 5.79
N PRO A 121 12.85 11.00 4.90
CA PRO A 121 12.11 12.01 4.15
C PRO A 121 11.17 11.34 3.13
N GLY A 122 10.22 12.11 2.60
CA GLY A 122 9.36 11.63 1.53
C GLY A 122 10.18 11.41 0.26
N MET A 123 10.05 10.24 -0.35
CA MET A 123 10.73 9.87 -1.59
C MET A 123 9.73 9.25 -2.56
N ARG A 124 10.04 9.30 -3.86
CA ARG A 124 9.13 8.81 -4.91
C ARG A 124 8.76 7.33 -4.70
N GLU A 125 9.72 6.55 -4.22
CA GLU A 125 9.63 5.12 -3.93
C GLU A 125 8.68 4.82 -2.76
N THR A 126 8.49 5.77 -1.84
CA THR A 126 7.48 5.72 -0.78
C THR A 126 6.31 6.66 -1.07
N LEU A 127 6.03 6.99 -2.33
CA LEU A 127 4.89 7.83 -2.72
C LEU A 127 4.91 9.22 -2.07
N ASN A 128 6.13 9.75 -1.92
CA ASN A 128 6.44 11.00 -1.23
C ASN A 128 5.95 11.04 0.22
N GLN A 129 5.74 9.88 0.85
CA GLN A 129 5.35 9.77 2.25
C GLN A 129 6.58 9.89 3.15
N PRO A 130 6.68 10.93 3.99
CA PRO A 130 7.78 11.07 4.93
C PRO A 130 7.50 10.31 6.23
N HIS A 131 8.51 10.27 7.10
CA HIS A 131 8.50 9.67 8.43
C HIS A 131 8.37 8.14 8.46
N PHE A 132 8.73 7.48 7.36
CA PHE A 132 9.00 6.04 7.42
C PHE A 132 10.14 5.78 8.41
N THR A 133 9.90 4.89 9.37
CA THR A 133 10.95 4.36 10.26
C THR A 133 11.68 3.21 9.57
N PRO A 134 12.86 2.76 10.06
CA PRO A 134 13.48 1.52 9.60
C PRO A 134 12.50 0.34 9.51
N LEU A 135 11.61 0.19 10.49
CA LEU A 135 10.56 -0.84 10.49
C LEU A 135 9.58 -0.69 9.31
N HIS A 136 9.10 0.53 9.04
CA HIS A 136 8.23 0.77 7.88
C HIS A 136 8.93 0.43 6.56
N LEU A 137 10.21 0.79 6.42
CA LEU A 137 10.98 0.55 5.21
C LEU A 137 11.20 -0.94 4.98
N VAL A 138 11.55 -1.70 6.02
CA VAL A 138 11.69 -3.16 5.90
C VAL A 138 10.36 -3.80 5.49
N LEU A 139 9.24 -3.43 6.10
CA LEU A 139 7.95 -3.99 5.70
C LEU A 139 7.60 -3.61 4.25
N TRP A 140 7.80 -2.35 3.87
CA TRP A 140 7.47 -1.86 2.53
C TRP A 140 8.31 -2.50 1.41
N PHE A 141 9.63 -2.62 1.61
CA PHE A 141 10.54 -3.10 0.56
C PHE A 141 10.89 -4.60 0.70
N LYS A 142 10.87 -5.15 1.92
CA LYS A 142 11.47 -6.44 2.27
C LYS A 142 10.66 -7.21 3.32
N SER A 143 9.33 -7.17 3.25
CA SER A 143 8.47 -7.85 4.24
C SER A 143 8.72 -9.35 4.38
N GLN A 144 9.35 -10.00 3.39
CA GLN A 144 9.80 -11.39 3.45
C GLN A 144 11.06 -11.63 4.30
N ASP A 145 11.85 -10.60 4.62
CA ASP A 145 13.04 -10.72 5.46
C ASP A 145 12.66 -10.71 6.95
N LEU A 146 12.13 -11.84 7.39
CA LEU A 146 11.64 -12.03 8.76
C LEU A 146 12.75 -11.86 9.81
N ARG A 147 14.00 -12.19 9.45
CA ARG A 147 15.11 -12.15 10.41
C ARG A 147 15.47 -10.72 10.79
N VAL A 148 15.61 -9.83 9.81
CA VAL A 148 15.84 -8.40 10.10
C VAL A 148 14.63 -7.78 10.77
N LEU A 149 13.42 -8.14 10.32
CA LEU A 149 12.18 -7.66 10.93
C LEU A 149 12.09 -8.02 12.41
N GLU A 150 12.34 -9.29 12.77
CA GLU A 150 12.33 -9.76 14.16
C GLU A 150 13.38 -9.03 14.99
N THR A 151 14.59 -8.84 14.45
CA THR A 151 15.66 -8.11 15.15
C THR A 151 15.27 -6.68 15.48
N LEU A 152 14.66 -5.95 14.55
CA LEU A 152 14.21 -4.59 14.81
C LEU A 152 13.16 -4.56 15.94
N LEU A 153 12.25 -5.53 15.97
CA LEU A 153 11.22 -5.65 17.00
C LEU A 153 11.81 -6.04 18.37
N GLU A 154 12.77 -6.96 18.42
CA GLU A 154 13.53 -7.31 19.64
C GLU A 154 14.28 -6.10 20.21
N LEU A 155 14.83 -5.27 19.33
CA LEU A 155 15.47 -4.01 19.68
C LEU A 155 14.47 -2.90 20.07
N ARG A 156 13.17 -3.22 20.16
CA ARG A 156 12.06 -2.33 20.55
C ARG A 156 11.68 -1.27 19.51
N ALA A 157 11.84 -1.57 18.22
CA ALA A 157 11.13 -0.80 17.20
C ALA A 157 9.61 -0.89 17.46
N ASP A 158 8.91 0.24 17.39
CA ASP A 158 7.48 0.31 17.70
C ASP A 158 6.63 -0.25 16.53
N PRO A 159 5.94 -1.40 16.69
CA PRO A 159 5.12 -1.99 15.63
C PRO A 159 3.85 -1.18 15.33
N ASN A 160 3.46 -0.28 16.24
CA ASN A 160 2.33 0.63 16.08
C ASN A 160 2.76 2.04 15.63
N SER A 161 4.04 2.19 15.28
CA SER A 161 4.53 3.45 14.73
C SER A 161 3.80 3.79 13.44
N SER A 162 3.68 5.08 13.19
CA SER A 162 2.97 5.59 12.02
C SER A 162 3.72 6.74 11.36
N THR A 163 3.60 6.86 10.04
CA THR A 163 4.16 7.98 9.28
C THR A 163 3.46 9.30 9.59
N ILE A 164 3.88 10.42 8.96
CA ILE A 164 3.20 11.72 9.12
C ILE A 164 1.73 11.66 8.67
N HIS A 165 1.47 10.85 7.63
CA HIS A 165 0.14 10.57 7.10
C HIS A 165 -0.45 9.32 7.76
N ALA A 166 -0.03 9.05 9.00
CA ALA A 166 -0.39 7.96 9.88
C ALA A 166 -0.70 6.64 9.19
N TRP A 167 0.20 6.28 8.27
CA TRP A 167 0.28 4.94 7.74
C TRP A 167 0.92 4.07 8.83
N PRO A 168 0.18 3.12 9.42
CA PRO A 168 0.76 2.22 10.40
C PRO A 168 1.78 1.30 9.75
N ALA A 169 2.84 0.92 10.48
CA ALA A 169 3.86 0.00 10.00
C ALA A 169 3.24 -1.31 9.46
N LEU A 170 2.23 -1.83 10.15
CA LEU A 170 1.52 -3.06 9.80
C LEU A 170 0.95 -3.07 8.36
N MET A 171 0.63 -1.92 7.77
CA MET A 171 0.17 -1.84 6.37
C MET A 171 1.19 -2.39 5.37
N GLY A 172 2.49 -2.34 5.68
CA GLY A 172 3.55 -2.85 4.80
C GLY A 172 3.65 -4.38 4.78
N CYS A 173 2.93 -5.12 5.63
CA CYS A 173 3.01 -6.58 5.62
C CYS A 173 2.51 -7.16 4.28
N ARG A 174 3.32 -8.03 3.67
CA ARG A 174 2.97 -8.74 2.43
C ARG A 174 2.90 -10.25 2.60
N THR A 175 3.27 -10.76 3.76
CA THR A 175 3.26 -12.20 4.08
C THR A 175 2.51 -12.42 5.39
N VAL A 176 1.97 -13.63 5.58
CA VAL A 176 1.29 -13.99 6.82
C VAL A 176 2.28 -13.97 7.98
N GLU A 177 3.50 -14.42 7.75
CA GLU A 177 4.56 -14.53 8.74
C GLU A 177 5.02 -13.16 9.24
N SER A 178 5.17 -12.17 8.35
CA SER A 178 5.51 -10.80 8.75
C SER A 178 4.41 -10.14 9.58
N LEU A 179 3.15 -10.41 9.23
CA LEU A 179 2.00 -9.94 10.00
C LEU A 179 1.93 -10.59 11.38
N GLU A 180 2.07 -11.91 11.47
CA GLU A 180 2.08 -12.65 12.73
C GLU A 180 3.20 -12.18 13.65
N LEU A 181 4.39 -11.93 13.08
CA LEU A 181 5.53 -11.41 13.83
C LEU A 181 5.24 -10.01 14.38
N MET A 182 4.71 -9.11 13.56
CA MET A 182 4.31 -7.77 14.01
C MET A 182 3.32 -7.82 15.17
N VAL A 183 2.31 -8.70 15.08
CA VAL A 183 1.28 -8.87 16.13
C VAL A 183 1.86 -9.51 17.39
N ARG A 184 2.76 -10.49 17.26
CA ARG A 184 3.46 -11.11 18.39
C ARG A 184 4.20 -10.08 19.24
N TYR A 185 4.80 -9.08 18.60
CA TYR A 185 5.53 -8.00 19.28
C TYR A 185 4.62 -6.81 19.68
N GLY A 186 3.29 -6.98 19.66
CA GLY A 186 2.33 -5.99 20.16
C GLY A 186 1.76 -5.06 19.07
N GLY A 187 1.91 -5.39 17.80
CA GLY A 187 1.22 -4.72 16.71
C GLY A 187 -0.29 -4.90 16.81
N ASP A 188 -1.01 -3.79 16.85
CA ASP A 188 -2.47 -3.78 16.95
C ASP A 188 -3.10 -3.65 15.55
N VAL A 189 -3.88 -4.66 15.17
CA VAL A 189 -4.62 -4.72 13.90
C VAL A 189 -5.75 -3.70 13.80
N ASN A 190 -6.12 -3.06 14.92
CA ASN A 190 -7.24 -2.13 15.04
C ASN A 190 -6.85 -0.71 15.43
N THR A 191 -5.59 -0.44 15.76
CA THR A 191 -5.14 0.91 16.13
C THR A 191 -5.40 1.88 14.97
N PRO A 192 -6.31 2.86 15.12
CA PRO A 192 -6.57 3.80 14.05
C PRO A 192 -5.33 4.66 13.82
N GLY A 193 -5.02 4.93 12.56
CA GLY A 193 -3.97 5.88 12.23
C GLY A 193 -4.25 7.23 12.91
N LYS A 194 -3.21 7.89 13.42
CA LYS A 194 -3.28 9.25 14.00
C LYS A 194 -3.61 10.36 12.98
N THR A 195 -4.06 10.01 11.77
CA THR A 195 -4.44 10.99 10.76
C THR A 195 -5.86 11.49 10.94
N LEU A 196 -6.11 12.56 10.18
CA LEU A 196 -7.42 12.96 9.73
C LEU A 196 -8.35 11.79 9.35
N PHE A 197 -7.94 10.78 8.56
CA PHE A 197 -8.86 9.72 8.13
C PHE A 197 -9.14 8.64 9.18
N ARG A 198 -8.27 8.50 10.20
CA ARG A 198 -8.37 7.46 11.25
C ARG A 198 -8.62 6.04 10.72
N ASN A 199 -8.12 5.77 9.51
CA ASN A 199 -8.19 4.44 8.91
C ASN A 199 -7.45 3.43 9.78
N ARG A 200 -8.06 2.26 9.98
CA ARG A 200 -7.40 1.12 10.62
C ARG A 200 -6.47 0.40 9.62
N PRO A 201 -5.50 -0.39 10.10
CA PRO A 201 -4.52 -1.07 9.25
C PRO A 201 -5.14 -1.79 8.05
N ILE A 202 -6.23 -2.54 8.24
CA ILE A 202 -6.88 -3.29 7.14
C ILE A 202 -7.38 -2.39 6.00
N HIS A 203 -7.92 -1.21 6.32
CA HIS A 203 -8.43 -0.28 5.31
C HIS A 203 -7.29 0.26 4.45
N ASN A 204 -6.22 0.73 5.11
CA ASN A 204 -5.08 1.25 4.37
C ASN A 204 -4.40 0.13 3.58
N MET A 205 -4.18 -1.04 4.18
CA MET A 205 -3.54 -2.18 3.53
C MET A 205 -4.28 -2.60 2.27
N THR A 206 -5.61 -2.70 2.33
CA THR A 206 -6.46 -3.03 1.16
C THR A 206 -6.26 -2.03 0.01
N SER A 207 -6.02 -0.76 0.32
CA SER A 207 -5.68 0.28 -0.67
C SER A 207 -4.24 0.20 -1.24
N PHE A 208 -3.49 -0.87 -1.00
CA PHE A 208 -2.20 -1.13 -1.66
C PHE A 208 -2.11 -2.52 -2.32
N GLY A 209 -3.24 -3.22 -2.47
CA GLY A 209 -3.30 -4.53 -3.10
C GLY A 209 -2.46 -5.58 -2.37
N PRO A 210 -2.83 -5.94 -1.13
CA PRO A 210 -2.15 -6.97 -0.36
C PRO A 210 -2.54 -8.36 -0.91
N PRO A 211 -1.73 -9.40 -0.68
CA PRO A 211 -2.18 -10.77 -0.93
C PRO A 211 -3.41 -11.11 -0.08
N CYS A 212 -4.37 -11.83 -0.66
CA CYS A 212 -5.61 -12.22 0.00
C CYS A 212 -5.37 -12.96 1.32
N GLU A 213 -4.30 -13.74 1.39
CA GLU A 213 -3.89 -14.54 2.56
C GLU A 213 -3.55 -13.65 3.77
N VAL A 214 -2.93 -12.49 3.52
CA VAL A 214 -2.63 -11.50 4.58
C VAL A 214 -3.91 -10.86 5.11
N VAL A 215 -4.86 -10.56 4.21
CA VAL A 215 -6.16 -10.00 4.60
C VAL A 215 -6.99 -11.03 5.37
N ALA A 216 -6.99 -12.30 4.93
CA ALA A 216 -7.62 -13.40 5.64
C ALA A 216 -7.07 -13.51 7.06
N LYS A 217 -5.74 -13.44 7.22
CA LYS A 217 -5.12 -13.44 8.53
C LYS A 217 -5.51 -12.25 9.40
N LEU A 218 -5.62 -11.05 8.84
CA LEU A 218 -6.12 -9.88 9.58
C LEU A 218 -7.54 -10.09 10.09
N VAL A 219 -8.42 -10.68 9.28
CA VAL A 219 -9.79 -11.03 9.67
C VAL A 219 -9.78 -12.06 10.79
N GLU A 220 -8.96 -13.11 10.71
CA GLU A 220 -8.78 -14.11 11.78
C GLU A 220 -8.34 -13.44 13.10
N LEU A 221 -7.45 -12.45 13.01
CA LEU A 221 -6.98 -11.64 14.13
C LEU A 221 -7.99 -10.58 14.59
N ARG A 222 -9.24 -10.65 14.11
CA ARG A 222 -10.35 -9.77 14.46
C ARG A 222 -10.10 -8.30 14.09
N ALA A 223 -9.49 -8.06 12.93
CA ALA A 223 -9.45 -6.73 12.35
C ALA A 223 -10.89 -6.24 12.08
N ASN A 224 -11.15 -4.99 12.45
CA ASN A 224 -12.46 -4.38 12.34
C ASN A 224 -12.73 -3.97 10.89
N LEU A 225 -13.73 -4.61 10.29
CA LEU A 225 -14.18 -4.40 8.90
C LEU A 225 -15.17 -3.24 8.76
N HIS A 226 -15.49 -2.54 9.84
CA HIS A 226 -16.30 -1.34 9.77
C HIS A 226 -15.41 -0.11 9.59
N GLY A 227 -15.86 0.77 8.70
CA GLY A 227 -15.26 2.09 8.55
C GLY A 227 -15.19 2.84 9.88
N SER A 228 -14.13 3.63 10.09
CA SER A 228 -13.97 4.42 11.31
C SER A 228 -15.09 5.44 11.49
N THR A 229 -15.83 5.38 12.59
CA THR A 229 -16.77 6.45 12.99
C THR A 229 -16.04 7.69 13.52
N GLU A 230 -14.73 7.58 13.74
CA GLU A 230 -13.88 8.66 14.19
C GLU A 230 -13.07 9.20 13.01
N GLY A 231 -12.79 10.51 12.99
CA GLY A 231 -11.95 11.13 11.96
C GLY A 231 -12.77 11.73 10.82
N LEU A 232 -12.13 11.91 9.68
CA LEU A 232 -12.68 12.61 8.53
C LEU A 232 -13.53 11.69 7.64
N SER A 233 -13.27 10.38 7.61
CA SER A 233 -14.16 9.50 6.83
C SER A 233 -14.18 8.08 7.33
N SER A 234 -15.39 7.53 7.48
CA SER A 234 -15.64 6.11 7.66
C SER A 234 -15.47 5.34 6.35
N MET A 235 -14.23 5.25 5.83
CA MET A 235 -13.98 4.43 4.64
C MET A 235 -14.20 2.96 4.99
N SER A 236 -15.15 2.29 4.35
CA SER A 236 -15.34 0.84 4.49
C SER A 236 -14.26 0.08 3.71
N PRO A 237 -14.00 -1.20 4.02
CA PRO A 237 -13.05 -2.04 3.28
C PRO A 237 -13.41 -2.15 1.79
N PHE A 238 -14.69 -2.17 1.43
CA PHE A 238 -15.13 -2.16 0.03
C PHE A 238 -14.81 -0.84 -0.67
N CYS A 239 -15.00 0.30 0.00
CA CYS A 239 -14.56 1.60 -0.52
C CYS A 239 -13.03 1.62 -0.72
N ALA A 240 -12.27 1.11 0.24
CA ALA A 240 -10.81 1.03 0.15
C ALA A 240 -10.34 0.13 -1.01
N LEU A 241 -10.98 -1.02 -1.22
CA LEU A 241 -10.71 -1.95 -2.31
C LEU A 241 -11.03 -1.33 -3.68
N ALA A 242 -12.14 -0.60 -3.81
CA ALA A 242 -12.51 0.07 -5.05
C ALA A 242 -11.44 1.05 -5.56
N THR A 243 -10.61 1.62 -4.67
CA THR A 243 -9.52 2.54 -5.03
C THR A 243 -8.38 1.93 -5.85
N GLN A 244 -8.23 0.60 -5.86
CA GLN A 244 -7.12 -0.05 -6.57
C GLN A 244 -7.32 -0.13 -8.08
N GLY A 245 -8.57 -0.19 -8.55
CA GLY A 245 -8.91 -0.06 -9.97
C GLY A 245 -8.45 -1.19 -10.90
N ASP A 246 -7.90 -2.30 -10.39
CA ASP A 246 -7.33 -3.37 -11.21
C ASP A 246 -8.18 -4.64 -11.32
N CYS A 247 -9.27 -4.78 -10.54
CA CYS A 247 -10.20 -5.94 -10.56
C CYS A 247 -9.46 -7.29 -10.59
N SER A 248 -8.32 -7.40 -9.93
CA SER A 248 -7.54 -8.64 -10.01
C SER A 248 -8.34 -9.79 -9.37
N PRO A 249 -8.09 -11.06 -9.76
CA PRO A 249 -8.68 -12.20 -9.07
C PRO A 249 -8.44 -12.15 -7.55
N ASN A 250 -7.30 -11.60 -7.13
CA ASN A 250 -6.98 -11.34 -5.73
C ASN A 250 -7.95 -10.32 -5.08
N ASP A 251 -8.31 -9.24 -5.76
CA ASP A 251 -9.26 -8.25 -5.24
C ASP A 251 -10.66 -8.85 -5.08
N LEU A 252 -11.10 -9.68 -6.03
CA LEU A 252 -12.40 -10.38 -5.92
C LEU A 252 -12.41 -11.40 -4.78
N ARG A 253 -11.30 -12.12 -4.57
CA ARG A 253 -11.12 -13.01 -3.40
C ARG A 253 -11.18 -12.22 -2.08
N ILE A 254 -10.55 -11.04 -2.01
CA ILE A 254 -10.63 -10.14 -0.85
C ILE A 254 -12.07 -9.64 -0.64
N ALA A 255 -12.77 -9.26 -1.70
CA ALA A 255 -14.17 -8.84 -1.62
C ALA A 255 -15.08 -9.96 -1.10
N GLN A 256 -14.90 -11.19 -1.60
CA GLN A 256 -15.60 -12.38 -1.13
C GLN A 256 -15.32 -12.64 0.35
N LEU A 257 -14.05 -12.59 0.76
CA LEU A 257 -13.65 -12.74 2.16
C LEU A 257 -14.35 -11.72 3.07
N PHE A 258 -14.46 -10.45 2.65
CA PHE A 258 -15.19 -9.45 3.43
C PHE A 258 -16.68 -9.76 3.56
N ILE A 259 -17.32 -10.25 2.48
CA ILE A 259 -18.73 -10.68 2.52
C ILE A 259 -18.90 -11.85 3.51
N ASP A 260 -18.07 -12.88 3.40
CA ASP A 260 -18.11 -14.06 4.26
C ASP A 260 -17.88 -13.69 5.74
N SER A 261 -17.06 -12.66 5.95
CA SER A 261 -16.76 -12.07 7.27
C SER A 261 -17.79 -11.05 7.75
N LYS A 262 -18.93 -10.94 7.06
CA LYS A 262 -20.07 -10.06 7.41
C LYS A 262 -19.72 -8.56 7.41
N ALA A 263 -18.76 -8.14 6.60
CA ALA A 263 -18.57 -6.72 6.33
C ALA A 263 -19.82 -6.16 5.63
N ASP A 264 -20.21 -4.94 6.00
CA ASP A 264 -21.37 -4.28 5.39
C ASP A 264 -21.04 -3.79 3.97
N ILE A 265 -21.50 -4.55 2.98
CA ILE A 265 -21.35 -4.25 1.54
C ILE A 265 -21.95 -2.89 1.14
N ASN A 266 -22.95 -2.45 1.90
CA ASN A 266 -23.70 -1.23 1.68
C ASN A 266 -23.25 -0.09 2.60
N GLN A 267 -22.15 -0.28 3.35
CA GLN A 267 -21.63 0.75 4.23
C GLN A 267 -21.27 1.98 3.40
N ARG A 268 -21.97 3.07 3.69
CA ARG A 268 -21.69 4.38 3.11
C ARG A 268 -20.52 5.02 3.84
N LEU A 269 -19.67 5.69 3.09
CA LEU A 269 -18.74 6.65 3.68
C LEU A 269 -19.54 7.84 4.22
N GLN A 270 -19.41 8.11 5.51
CA GLN A 270 -19.99 9.28 6.15
C GLN A 270 -18.86 10.30 6.38
N PRO A 271 -18.73 11.32 5.51
CA PRO A 271 -17.70 12.32 5.70
C PRO A 271 -18.14 13.25 6.83
N GLU A 272 -17.27 13.41 7.82
CA GLU A 272 -17.46 14.32 8.95
C GLU A 272 -16.33 15.36 9.00
N GLY A 273 -16.52 16.42 9.79
CA GLY A 273 -15.54 17.48 10.03
C GLY A 273 -14.92 18.05 8.73
N MET A 274 -13.59 18.04 8.64
CA MET A 274 -12.85 18.54 7.49
C MET A 274 -13.09 17.73 6.20
N SER A 275 -13.46 16.45 6.24
CA SER A 275 -13.80 15.71 5.01
C SER A 275 -15.15 16.13 4.47
N ARG A 276 -16.10 16.44 5.36
CA ARG A 276 -17.34 17.09 4.94
C ARG A 276 -17.04 18.47 4.33
N ALA A 277 -16.10 19.21 4.92
CA ALA A 277 -15.63 20.47 4.32
C ALA A 277 -14.98 20.26 2.95
N MET A 278 -14.11 19.26 2.79
CA MET A 278 -13.51 18.89 1.50
C MET A 278 -14.55 18.44 0.48
N GLU A 279 -15.59 17.73 0.90
CA GLU A 279 -16.72 17.38 0.04
C GLU A 279 -17.46 18.64 -0.43
N MET A 280 -17.74 19.58 0.47
CA MET A 280 -18.36 20.87 0.12
C MET A 280 -17.48 21.72 -0.78
N VAL A 281 -16.18 21.80 -0.52
CA VAL A 281 -15.19 22.50 -1.35
C VAL A 281 -15.08 21.84 -2.72
N GLY A 282 -15.01 20.51 -2.78
CA GLY A 282 -15.01 19.75 -4.02
C GLY A 282 -16.25 20.01 -4.86
N ARG A 283 -17.43 20.12 -4.23
CA ARG A 283 -18.69 20.52 -4.88
C ARG A 283 -18.62 21.95 -5.42
N ALA A 284 -18.17 22.90 -4.61
CA ALA A 284 -18.02 24.30 -5.03
C ALA A 284 -17.03 24.40 -6.20
N TYR A 285 -15.87 23.77 -6.08
CA TYR A 285 -14.85 23.72 -7.11
C TYR A 285 -15.42 23.14 -8.40
N CYS A 286 -16.08 21.98 -8.37
CA CYS A 286 -16.68 21.38 -9.58
C CYS A 286 -17.79 22.23 -10.18
N ARG A 287 -18.50 23.05 -9.38
CA ARG A 287 -19.55 23.96 -9.86
C ARG A 287 -18.98 25.18 -10.58
N PHE A 288 -17.86 25.73 -10.08
CA PHE A 288 -17.27 26.97 -10.59
C PHE A 288 -16.10 26.74 -11.55
N SER A 289 -15.58 25.52 -11.63
CA SER A 289 -14.53 25.16 -12.59
C SER A 289 -15.08 25.19 -14.01
N ARG A 290 -14.36 25.85 -14.92
CA ARG A 290 -14.70 25.99 -16.34
C ARG A 290 -14.19 24.83 -17.22
N GLY A 291 -13.72 23.73 -16.62
CA GLY A 291 -13.19 22.55 -17.30
C GLY A 291 -13.52 21.26 -16.56
N ASP A 292 -13.07 20.11 -17.09
CA ASP A 292 -13.31 18.81 -16.45
C ASP A 292 -12.62 18.76 -15.08
N PRO A 293 -13.37 18.69 -13.96
CA PRO A 293 -12.75 18.54 -12.65
C PRO A 293 -11.94 17.25 -12.63
N GLY A 294 -10.65 17.37 -12.26
CA GLY A 294 -9.77 16.23 -12.13
C GLY A 294 -10.32 15.17 -11.17
N ILE A 295 -9.76 13.96 -11.25
CA ILE A 295 -10.26 12.78 -10.51
C ILE A 295 -10.37 13.04 -8.99
N LEU A 296 -9.46 13.80 -8.38
CA LEU A 296 -9.51 14.17 -6.97
C LEU A 296 -10.70 15.09 -6.62
N ALA A 297 -11.04 16.03 -7.51
CA ALA A 297 -12.20 16.89 -7.29
C ALA A 297 -13.51 16.09 -7.40
N ARG A 298 -13.60 15.15 -8.34
CA ARG A 298 -14.72 14.20 -8.44
C ARG A 298 -14.79 13.26 -7.23
N PHE A 299 -13.64 12.74 -6.80
CA PHE A 299 -13.47 11.92 -5.60
C PHE A 299 -14.07 12.59 -4.38
N PHE A 300 -13.67 13.84 -4.10
CA PHE A 300 -14.17 14.54 -2.91
C PHE A 300 -15.62 15.01 -3.07
N LYS A 301 -16.07 15.43 -4.27
CA LYS A 301 -17.43 15.94 -4.49
C LYS A 301 -18.53 14.98 -4.04
N ASP A 302 -18.33 13.69 -4.30
CA ASP A 302 -19.31 12.62 -4.11
C ASP A 302 -18.80 11.49 -3.20
N CYS A 303 -17.83 11.77 -2.32
CA CYS A 303 -17.20 10.75 -1.47
C CYS A 303 -18.18 10.03 -0.52
N SER A 304 -19.34 10.62 -0.22
CA SER A 304 -20.35 10.10 0.73
C SER A 304 -21.19 8.89 0.25
N THR A 305 -20.60 8.07 -0.61
CA THR A 305 -21.25 6.94 -1.31
C THR A 305 -20.77 5.57 -0.77
N THR A 306 -21.36 4.47 -1.26
CA THR A 306 -20.99 3.08 -0.93
C THR A 306 -19.83 2.59 -1.78
N GLY A 307 -19.27 1.42 -1.46
CA GLY A 307 -18.25 0.76 -2.30
C GLY A 307 -18.69 0.63 -3.77
N LEU A 308 -19.98 0.35 -3.99
CA LEU A 308 -20.57 0.30 -5.33
C LEU A 308 -20.52 1.66 -6.05
N GLY A 309 -20.84 2.75 -5.36
CA GLY A 309 -20.69 4.10 -5.92
C GLY A 309 -19.24 4.49 -6.19
N TRP A 310 -18.30 4.02 -5.36
CA TRP A 310 -16.87 4.19 -5.59
C TRP A 310 -16.41 3.47 -6.86
N CYS A 311 -16.89 2.25 -7.10
CA CYS A 311 -16.64 1.54 -8.35
C CYS A 311 -17.16 2.31 -9.57
N ALA A 312 -18.32 2.96 -9.46
CA ALA A 312 -18.86 3.79 -10.54
C ALA A 312 -18.00 5.05 -10.83
N ILE A 313 -17.53 5.74 -9.79
CA ILE A 313 -16.66 6.93 -9.90
C ILE A 313 -15.31 6.57 -10.53
N LEU A 314 -14.75 5.43 -10.14
CA LEU A 314 -13.41 4.99 -10.54
C LEU A 314 -13.41 4.07 -11.76
N ASN A 315 -14.60 3.80 -12.32
CA ASN A 315 -14.79 2.93 -13.49
C ASN A 315 -14.19 1.53 -13.30
N ASN A 316 -14.45 0.96 -12.12
CA ASN A 316 -14.04 -0.38 -11.69
C ASN A 316 -15.21 -1.34 -11.93
N ASP A 317 -15.34 -1.83 -13.16
CA ASP A 317 -16.46 -2.64 -13.64
C ASP A 317 -16.47 -4.06 -13.09
N GLY A 318 -15.31 -4.70 -12.93
CA GLY A 318 -15.19 -6.04 -12.37
C GLY A 318 -15.69 -6.10 -10.92
N LEU A 319 -15.17 -5.21 -10.04
CA LEU A 319 -15.66 -5.15 -8.66
C LEU A 319 -17.11 -4.64 -8.60
N LEU A 320 -17.51 -3.70 -9.46
CA LEU A 320 -18.91 -3.26 -9.53
C LEU A 320 -19.86 -4.43 -9.80
N THR A 321 -19.55 -5.22 -10.82
CA THR A 321 -20.37 -6.37 -11.23
C THR A 321 -20.38 -7.44 -10.13
N PHE A 322 -19.23 -7.70 -9.51
CA PHE A 322 -19.13 -8.63 -8.39
C PHE A 322 -19.98 -8.18 -7.19
N LEU A 323 -19.92 -6.90 -6.82
CA LEU A 323 -20.72 -6.37 -5.70
C LEU A 323 -22.23 -6.45 -5.99
N LEU A 324 -22.66 -6.16 -7.22
CA LEU A 324 -24.07 -6.34 -7.63
C LEU A 324 -24.50 -7.81 -7.57
N HIS A 325 -23.64 -8.72 -8.00
CA HIS A 325 -23.89 -10.17 -7.89
C HIS A 325 -24.04 -10.58 -6.42
N ALA A 326 -23.22 -10.01 -5.54
CA ALA A 326 -23.30 -10.15 -4.09
C ALA A 326 -24.43 -9.35 -3.42
N ARG A 327 -25.38 -8.82 -4.20
CA ARG A 327 -26.57 -8.07 -3.74
C ARG A 327 -26.27 -6.74 -3.04
N ALA A 328 -25.20 -6.05 -3.43
CA ALA A 328 -25.03 -4.64 -3.10
C ALA A 328 -26.22 -3.83 -3.66
N ASP A 329 -26.70 -2.86 -2.89
CA ASP A 329 -27.87 -2.07 -3.24
C ASP A 329 -27.48 -0.87 -4.14
N PRO A 330 -27.90 -0.85 -5.43
CA PRO A 330 -27.59 0.23 -6.35
C PRO A 330 -28.43 1.49 -6.13
N GLU A 331 -29.44 1.44 -5.26
CA GLU A 331 -30.35 2.56 -5.00
C GLU A 331 -29.92 3.43 -3.81
N ILE A 332 -28.87 3.03 -3.09
CA ILE A 332 -28.36 3.81 -1.96
C ILE A 332 -27.87 5.18 -2.42
N ARG A 333 -28.42 6.21 -1.81
CA ARG A 333 -28.12 7.61 -2.14
C ARG A 333 -27.01 8.17 -1.26
N ASN A 334 -26.10 8.94 -1.85
CA ASN A 334 -25.11 9.73 -1.12
C ASN A 334 -25.75 10.96 -0.44
N ASN A 335 -24.94 11.81 0.20
CA ASN A 335 -25.42 13.01 0.90
C ASN A 335 -25.99 14.12 -0.02
N ARG A 336 -26.01 13.91 -1.34
CA ARG A 336 -26.65 14.77 -2.33
C ARG A 336 -27.95 14.16 -2.88
N GLY A 337 -28.32 12.98 -2.41
CA GLY A 337 -29.44 12.22 -2.98
C GLY A 337 -29.09 11.49 -4.28
N LEU A 338 -27.82 11.39 -4.66
CA LEU A 338 -27.38 10.73 -5.90
C LEU A 338 -27.08 9.25 -5.67
N ARG A 339 -27.49 8.42 -6.61
CA ARG A 339 -27.25 6.97 -6.65
C ARG A 339 -25.94 6.63 -7.39
N PRO A 340 -25.37 5.43 -7.19
CA PRO A 340 -24.27 4.91 -7.98
C PRO A 340 -24.33 5.18 -9.49
N ILE A 341 -25.50 4.99 -10.12
CA ILE A 341 -25.69 5.23 -11.56
C ILE A 341 -25.48 6.69 -11.97
N ASP A 342 -25.73 7.64 -11.07
CA ASP A 342 -25.55 9.06 -11.33
C ASP A 342 -24.06 9.46 -11.38
N PHE A 343 -23.16 8.58 -10.92
CA PHE A 343 -21.71 8.77 -11.01
C PHE A 343 -21.07 8.11 -12.24
N ALA A 344 -21.82 7.27 -12.97
CA ALA A 344 -21.31 6.50 -14.09
C ALA A 344 -20.76 7.42 -15.20
N ALA A 345 -19.44 7.45 -15.34
CA ALA A 345 -18.76 8.22 -16.39
C ALA A 345 -18.70 7.50 -17.74
N SER A 346 -18.86 6.17 -17.76
CA SER A 346 -18.83 5.35 -18.97
C SER A 346 -20.17 4.65 -19.21
N GLU A 347 -20.49 4.41 -20.48
CA GLU A 347 -21.68 3.62 -20.86
C GLU A 347 -21.60 2.19 -20.33
N ARG A 348 -20.39 1.64 -20.18
CA ARG A 348 -20.19 0.30 -19.61
C ARG A 348 -20.65 0.22 -18.16
N ILE A 349 -20.21 1.16 -17.31
CA ILE A 349 -20.65 1.22 -15.91
C ILE A 349 -22.16 1.47 -15.82
N ARG A 350 -22.70 2.35 -16.70
CA ARG A 350 -24.14 2.62 -16.74
C ARG A 350 -24.93 1.37 -17.13
N SER A 351 -24.49 0.62 -18.13
CA SER A 351 -25.09 -0.64 -18.55
C SER A 351 -25.12 -1.65 -17.40
N ILE A 352 -23.99 -1.84 -16.71
CA ILE A 352 -23.90 -2.77 -15.56
C ILE A 352 -24.89 -2.37 -14.45
N LEU A 353 -25.01 -1.07 -14.14
CA LEU A 353 -25.92 -0.58 -13.11
C LEU A 353 -27.40 -0.63 -13.50
N GLN A 354 -27.72 -0.63 -14.80
CA GLN A 354 -29.10 -0.74 -15.31
C GLN A 354 -29.57 -2.18 -15.42
N ASP A 355 -28.70 -3.06 -15.95
CA ASP A 355 -28.93 -4.49 -16.07
C ASP A 355 -27.61 -5.24 -15.89
N PRO A 356 -27.34 -5.77 -14.68
CA PRO A 356 -26.10 -6.48 -14.41
C PRO A 356 -26.12 -7.93 -14.90
N THR A 357 -27.29 -8.48 -15.28
CA THR A 357 -27.49 -9.90 -15.63
C THR A 357 -26.54 -10.40 -16.72
N PRO A 358 -26.34 -9.68 -17.85
CA PRO A 358 -25.42 -10.13 -18.90
C PRO A 358 -23.96 -10.17 -18.46
N HIS A 359 -23.59 -9.37 -17.46
CA HIS A 359 -22.23 -9.23 -16.96
C HIS A 359 -21.91 -10.28 -15.89
N PHE A 360 -22.91 -10.84 -15.21
CA PHE A 360 -22.73 -11.96 -14.27
C PHE A 360 -22.21 -13.21 -14.97
N LEU A 361 -22.75 -13.54 -16.14
CA LEU A 361 -22.33 -14.71 -16.92
C LEU A 361 -20.85 -14.61 -17.36
N VAL A 362 -20.38 -13.39 -17.63
CA VAL A 362 -18.97 -13.14 -17.98
C VAL A 362 -18.07 -13.33 -16.76
N LEU A 363 -18.47 -12.83 -15.59
CA LEU A 363 -17.73 -13.05 -14.35
C LEU A 363 -17.66 -14.53 -13.96
N GLU A 364 -18.75 -15.28 -14.11
CA GLU A 364 -18.79 -16.71 -13.80
C GLU A 364 -17.84 -17.50 -14.72
N HIS A 365 -17.86 -17.22 -16.02
CA HIS A 365 -16.94 -17.83 -16.98
C HIS A 365 -15.47 -17.46 -16.70
N GLU A 366 -15.19 -16.20 -16.34
CA GLU A 366 -13.85 -15.77 -15.93
C GLU A 366 -13.42 -16.48 -14.63
N ALA A 367 -14.29 -16.58 -13.63
CA ALA A 367 -14.02 -17.28 -12.37
C ALA A 367 -13.77 -18.79 -12.56
N GLU A 368 -14.49 -19.44 -13.47
CA GLU A 368 -14.25 -20.85 -13.84
C GLU A 368 -12.86 -21.03 -14.48
N ILE A 369 -12.46 -20.15 -15.40
CA ILE A 369 -11.11 -20.16 -15.99
C ILE A 369 -10.04 -19.97 -14.91
N PHE A 370 -10.27 -19.07 -13.94
CA PHE A 370 -9.33 -18.85 -12.84
C PHE A 370 -9.27 -20.02 -11.85
N SER A 371 -10.37 -20.76 -11.66
CA SER A 371 -10.39 -21.97 -10.82
C SER A 371 -9.66 -23.17 -11.46
N GLN A 372 -9.56 -23.20 -12.78
CA GLN A 372 -8.89 -24.27 -13.55
C GLN A 372 -7.40 -24.00 -13.83
N SER A 373 -6.90 -22.83 -13.47
CA SER A 373 -5.51 -22.39 -13.74
C SER A 373 -4.58 -22.58 -12.53
N PHE A 374 -4.89 -23.51 -11.61
CA PHE A 374 -4.08 -23.85 -10.44
C PHE A 374 -3.64 -25.31 -10.47
#